data_AF-A0A2E3WWS2-F1
#
_entry.id   AF-A0A2E3WWS2-F1
#
_cell.length_a   1.000
_cell.length_b   1.000
_cell.length_c   1.000
_cell.angle_alpha   90.00
_cell.angle_beta   90.00
_cell.angle_gamma   90.00
#
_symmetry.space_group_name_H-M   'P 1'
#
loop_
_entity.id
_entity.type
_entity.pdbx_description
1 polymer ?
#
loop_
_entity_poly.entity_id
_entity_poly.type
_entity_poly.pdbx_seq_one_letter_code
_entity_poly.pdbx_strand_id
1 'polypeptide(L)' 'MSDKYLELKTTDNLTVWIKKDHVSAVEEVPSTSRSEGYVRVYVNGYKFNIKEKTAEEILSQL' A
#
# COMPACT_ATOMS: atom_id res chain seq x y z
N MET A 1 -18.43 -11.44 -0.38
CA MET A 1 -17.44 -11.54 0.72
C MET A 1 -16.16 -10.78 0.33
N SER A 2 -16.28 -9.54 -0.16
CA SER A 2 -15.17 -8.87 -0.86
C SER A 2 -14.71 -7.58 -0.19
N ASP A 3 -15.40 -7.11 0.86
CA ASP A 3 -15.12 -5.81 1.47
C ASP A 3 -14.03 -5.80 2.56
N LYS A 4 -13.53 -6.98 2.95
CA LYS A 4 -12.58 -7.09 4.07
C LYS A 4 -11.12 -6.99 3.68
N TYR A 5 -10.82 -7.14 2.38
CA TYR A 5 -9.46 -7.19 1.87
C TYR A 5 -9.24 -6.07 0.87
N LEU A 6 -8.06 -5.47 0.95
CA LEU A 6 -7.51 -4.51 0.03
C LEU A 6 -6.56 -5.25 -0.91
N GLU A 7 -6.86 -5.23 -2.20
CA GLU A 7 -5.96 -5.75 -3.22
C GLU A 7 -4.99 -4.64 -3.65
N LEU A 8 -3.70 -4.89 -3.43
CA LEU A 8 -2.61 -4.00 -3.81
C LEU A 8 -1.55 -4.74 -4.58
N LYS A 9 -0.91 -4.03 -5.52
CA LYS A 9 0.18 -4.54 -6.32
C LYS A 9 1.49 -3.88 -5.89
N THR A 10 2.46 -4.69 -5.48
CA THR A 10 3.74 -4.20 -4.96
C THR A 10 4.69 -3.79 -6.08
N THR A 11 5.77 -3.11 -5.73
CA THR A 11 6.89 -2.76 -6.63
C THR A 11 7.52 -3.98 -7.30
N ASP A 12 7.45 -5.15 -6.67
CA ASP A 12 7.99 -6.42 -7.18
C ASP A 12 7.00 -7.15 -8.09
N ASN A 13 5.93 -6.47 -8.51
CA ASN A 13 4.87 -7.01 -9.37
C ASN A 13 4.09 -8.16 -8.72
N LEU A 14 4.09 -8.23 -7.38
CA LEU A 14 3.33 -9.20 -6.60
C LEU A 14 1.99 -8.61 -6.16
N THR A 15 0.92 -9.38 -6.30
CA THR A 15 -0.38 -9.01 -5.74
C THR A 15 -0.47 -9.47 -4.28
N VAL A 16 -0.80 -8.55 -3.39
CA VAL A 16 -1.03 -8.81 -1.97
C VAL A 16 -2.47 -8.46 -1.61
N TRP A 17 -3.09 -9.32 -0.81
CA TRP A 17 -4.41 -9.09 -0.24
C TRP A 17 -4.27 -8.81 1.25
N ILE A 18 -4.47 -7.55 1.62
CA ILE A 18 -4.28 -7.07 2.98
C ILE A 18 -5.65 -6.90 3.64
N LYS A 19 -5.86 -7.46 4.83
CA LYS A 19 -7.08 -7.16 5.59
C LYS A 19 -7.08 -5.69 5.97
N LYS A 20 -8.17 -4.97 5.67
CA LYS A 20 -8.30 -3.52 5.97
C LYS A 20 -8.03 -3.24 7.46
N ASP A 21 -8.62 -4.05 8.35
CA ASP A 21 -8.45 -3.95 9.81
C ASP A 21 -7.00 -4.14 10.31
N HIS A 22 -6.11 -4.70 9.48
CA HIS A 22 -4.72 -4.94 9.85
C HIS A 22 -3.77 -3.83 9.36
N VAL A 23 -4.27 -2.87 8.58
CA VAL A 23 -3.47 -1.73 8.12
C VAL A 23 -3.27 -0.78 9.29
N SER A 24 -2.03 -0.63 9.73
CA SER A 24 -1.68 0.23 10.86
C SER A 24 -1.34 1.65 10.42
N ALA A 25 -0.73 1.80 9.24
CA ALA A 25 -0.35 3.10 8.68
C ALA A 25 -0.15 3.02 7.17
N VAL A 26 -0.33 4.16 6.50
CA VAL A 26 -0.03 4.37 5.09
C VAL A 26 0.84 5.62 4.98
N GLU A 27 1.98 5.50 4.31
CA GLU A 27 2.98 6.58 4.18
C GLU A 27 3.30 6.78 2.70
N GLU A 28 3.17 8.01 2.20
CA GLU A 28 3.61 8.34 0.85
C GLU A 28 5.10 8.66 0.86
N VAL A 29 5.88 7.92 0.07
CA VAL A 29 7.30 8.18 -0.13
C VAL A 29 7.45 8.96 -1.44
N PRO A 30 7.75 10.27 -1.37
CA PRO A 30 7.84 11.10 -2.55
C PRO A 30 8.97 10.63 -3.47
N SER A 31 8.77 10.81 -4.77
CA SER A 31 9.84 10.58 -5.73
C SER A 31 11.00 11.54 -5.45
N THR A 32 12.21 11.01 -5.51
CA THR A 32 13.43 11.81 -5.45
C THR A 32 14.12 11.72 -6.81
N SER A 33 15.15 12.54 -7.05
CA SER A 33 15.92 12.51 -8.29
C SER A 33 16.57 11.15 -8.62
N ARG A 34 16.56 10.20 -7.68
CA ARG A 34 17.18 8.87 -7.79
C ARG A 34 16.21 7.71 -7.60
N SER A 35 14.96 7.95 -7.24
CA SER A 35 14.01 6.88 -6.95
C SER A 35 12.59 7.31 -7.26
N GLU A 36 11.86 6.44 -7.95
CA GLU A 36 10.44 6.63 -8.21
C GLU A 36 9.67 6.63 -6.87
N GLY A 37 8.62 7.45 -6.81
CA GLY A 37 7.76 7.53 -5.64
C GLY A 37 6.96 6.25 -5.46
N TYR A 38 6.68 5.90 -4.21
CA TYR A 38 5.87 4.74 -3.86
C TYR A 38 5.16 4.99 -2.53
N VAL A 39 4.05 4.29 -2.32
CA VAL A 39 3.33 4.29 -1.05
C VAL A 39 3.74 3.09 -0.24
N ARG A 40 4.03 3.30 1.04
CA ARG A 40 4.35 2.23 1.98
C ARG A 40 3.15 1.95 2.86
N VAL A 41 2.67 0.70 2.82
CA VAL A 41 1.56 0.22 3.64
C VAL A 41 2.13 -0.66 4.75
N TYR A 42 1.82 -0.31 6.00
CA TYR A 42 2.27 -1.04 7.19
C TYR A 42 1.15 -1.95 7.70
N VAL A 43 1.48 -3.22 7.93
CA VAL A 43 0.53 -4.26 8.33
C VAL A 43 1.17 -5.15 9.39
N ASN A 44 0.71 -5.09 10.65
CA ASN A 44 1.19 -5.94 11.76
C ASN A 44 2.73 -6.11 11.82
N GLY A 45 3.50 -5.05 11.59
CA GLY A 45 4.97 -5.06 11.60
C GLY A 45 5.65 -5.36 10.26
N TYR A 46 4.90 -5.70 9.22
CA TYR A 46 5.38 -5.79 7.83
C TYR A 46 5.16 -4.48 7.08
N LYS A 47 5.93 -4.27 6.01
CA LYS A 47 5.78 -3.11 5.11
C LYS A 47 5.72 -3.57 3.65
N PHE A 48 4.80 -2.99 2.89
CA PHE A 48 4.65 -3.23 1.45
C PHE A 48 4.84 -1.93 0.70
N ASN A 49 5.69 -1.93 -0.33
CA ASN A 49 5.90 -0.77 -1.21
C ASN A 49 4.98 -0.92 -2.44
N ILE A 50 4.17 0.09 -2.71
CA ILE A 50 3.10 0.11 -3.70
C ILE A 50 3.37 1.27 -4.65
N LYS A 51 3.54 0.99 -5.95
CA LYS A 51 3.90 2.03 -6.93
C LYS A 51 2.70 2.59 -7.70
N GLU A 52 1.65 1.80 -7.84
CA GLU A 52 0.53 2.09 -8.75
C GLU A 52 -0.65 2.83 -8.09
N LYS A 53 -0.59 3.11 -6.78
CA LYS A 53 -1.65 3.82 -6.04
C LYS A 53 -1.06 4.89 -5.13
N THR A 54 -1.82 5.97 -4.93
CA THR A 54 -1.55 7.04 -3.97
C THR A 54 -1.99 6.66 -2.56
N ALA A 55 -1.48 7.38 -1.55
CA ALA A 55 -1.89 7.16 -0.17
C ALA A 55 -3.38 7.46 0.04
N GLU A 56 -3.91 8.50 -0.60
CA GLU A 56 -5.33 8.88 -0.54
C GLU A 56 -6.25 7.79 -1.12
N GLU A 57 -5.87 7.22 -2.27
CA GLU A 57 -6.63 6.13 -2.88
C GLU A 57 -6.69 4.90 -1.97
N ILE A 58 -5.59 4.58 -1.28
CA ILE A 58 -5.54 3.47 -0.34
C ILE A 58 -6.40 3.79 0.89
N LEU A 59 -6.27 4.99 1.46
CA LEU A 59 -7.04 5.42 2.63
C LEU A 59 -8.55 5.46 2.35
N SER A 60 -8.98 5.82 1.14
CA SER A 60 -10.41 5.82 0.76
C SER A 60 -11.02 4.41 0.66
N GLN A 61 -10.19 3.38 0.56
CA GLN A 61 -10.60 1.98 0.45
C GLN A 61 -10.54 1.23 1.78
N LEU A 62 -9.95 1.83 2.83
CA LEU A 62 -9.92 1.28 4.20
C LEU A 62 -11.25 1.56 4.91
#